data_AF-A0A9P7EBV2-F1
#
_entry.id   AF-A0A9P7EBV2-F1
#
_cell.length_a   1.000
_cell.length_b   1.000
_cell.length_c   1.000
_cell.angle_alpha   90.00
_cell.angle_beta   90.00
_cell.angle_gamma   90.00
#
_symmetry.space_group_name_H-M   'P 1'
#
loop_
_entity.id
_entity.type
_entity.pdbx_description
1 polymer ?
#
loop_
_entity_poly.entity_id
_entity_poly.type
_entity_poly.pdbx_seq_one_letter_code
_entity_poly.pdbx_strand_id
1 'polypeptide(L)'
;MLYGLVLQFLQDEWDHGTCFMGHVKSYSHVFVEALHYRVATQTRGKSAHYAYFNGRVAVEIQWIFKIDIEYEDQGEISKTVAVVHPFVTDDNMPAFPWDLQAIDLGMQVWYRDALGDMEVVEIELVLGQLILIPITVSGVEYWVTVAHNHDGTEVDMDVNLELDDVE
;
A
#
# COMPACT_ATOMS: atom_id res chain seq x y z
N MET A 1 -0.09 -13.82 15.38
CA MET A 1 -0.91 -12.99 14.48
C MET A 1 -0.24 -12.77 13.12
N LEU A 2 0.97 -12.19 13.05
CA LEU A 2 1.69 -11.95 11.77
C LEU A 2 1.86 -13.19 10.86
N TYR A 3 2.31 -14.32 11.41
CA TYR A 3 2.40 -15.58 10.67
C TYR A 3 1.04 -16.07 10.15
N GLY A 4 -0.05 -15.77 10.85
CA GLY A 4 -1.40 -16.13 10.42
C GLY A 4 -1.85 -15.33 9.20
N LEU A 5 -1.54 -14.03 9.13
CA LEU A 5 -1.83 -13.19 7.97
C LEU A 5 -1.05 -13.63 6.73
N VAL A 6 0.24 -13.90 6.88
CA VAL A 6 1.07 -14.41 5.78
C VAL A 6 0.55 -15.78 5.33
N LEU A 7 0.22 -16.69 6.26
CA LEU A 7 -0.35 -17.99 5.91
C LEU A 7 -1.72 -17.87 5.23
N GLN A 8 -2.58 -16.94 5.67
CA GLN A 8 -3.88 -16.70 5.05
C GLN A 8 -3.73 -16.14 3.64
N PHE A 9 -2.85 -15.16 3.43
CA PHE A 9 -2.53 -14.66 2.08
C PHE A 9 -2.08 -15.79 1.15
N LEU A 10 -1.17 -16.65 1.61
CA LEU A 10 -0.72 -17.80 0.82
C LEU A 10 -1.83 -18.85 0.62
N GLN A 11 -2.84 -18.92 1.49
CA GLN A 11 -3.99 -19.82 1.36
C GLN A 11 -5.05 -19.28 0.39
N ASP A 12 -5.35 -17.97 0.47
CA ASP A 12 -6.33 -17.30 -0.39
C ASP A 12 -5.82 -17.21 -1.84
N GLU A 13 -4.51 -17.02 -2.01
CA GLU A 13 -3.87 -17.01 -3.34
C GLU A 13 -3.79 -18.43 -3.96
N TRP A 14 -3.68 -19.47 -3.13
CA TRP A 14 -3.42 -20.84 -3.60
C TRP A 14 -4.42 -21.87 -3.06
N ASP A 15 -5.45 -22.11 -3.87
CA ASP A 15 -6.64 -22.94 -3.63
C ASP A 15 -6.40 -24.48 -3.57
N HIS A 16 -5.28 -24.92 -2.97
CA HIS A 16 -4.85 -26.32 -3.05
C HIS A 16 -4.72 -27.08 -1.72
N GLY A 17 -5.00 -26.46 -0.57
CA GLY A 17 -5.08 -27.18 0.71
C GLY A 17 -3.79 -27.91 1.14
N THR A 18 -2.68 -27.72 0.43
CA THR A 18 -1.37 -28.26 0.75
C THR A 18 -0.68 -27.40 1.80
N CYS A 19 -0.12 -28.06 2.81
CA CYS A 19 0.67 -27.40 3.85
C CYS A 19 1.87 -26.70 3.22
N PHE A 20 2.05 -25.41 3.49
CA PHE A 20 3.20 -24.64 3.06
C PHE A 20 4.50 -25.25 3.61
N MET A 21 5.34 -25.80 2.73
CA MET A 21 6.72 -26.18 3.03
C MET A 21 7.66 -25.23 2.28
N GLY A 22 7.81 -24.02 2.81
CA GLY A 22 8.66 -23.00 2.21
C GLY A 22 9.53 -22.28 3.22
N HIS A 23 10.54 -21.57 2.72
CA HIS A 23 11.43 -20.73 3.50
C HIS A 23 10.93 -19.28 3.48
N VAL A 24 10.66 -18.72 4.67
CA VAL A 24 10.28 -17.31 4.84
C VAL A 24 11.45 -16.55 5.44
N LYS A 25 11.91 -15.49 4.76
CA LYS A 25 12.96 -14.58 5.23
C LYS A 25 12.40 -13.18 5.38
N SER A 26 12.67 -12.53 6.51
CA SER A 26 12.30 -11.13 6.74
C SER A 26 13.40 -10.18 6.28
N TYR A 27 13.01 -9.06 5.70
CA TYR A 27 13.91 -8.01 5.23
C TYR A 27 13.60 -6.69 5.92
N SER A 28 14.64 -5.88 6.12
CA SER A 28 14.49 -4.51 6.63
C SER A 28 14.06 -3.53 5.54
N HIS A 29 14.32 -3.88 4.29
CA HIS A 29 14.12 -3.03 3.13
C HIS A 29 14.11 -3.85 1.85
N VAL A 30 13.58 -3.23 0.79
CA VAL A 30 13.54 -3.77 -0.57
C VAL A 30 13.68 -2.63 -1.57
N PHE A 31 14.18 -2.96 -2.76
CA PHE A 31 14.20 -2.06 -3.91
C PHE A 31 13.19 -2.54 -4.94
N VAL A 32 12.28 -1.67 -5.35
CA VAL A 32 11.27 -1.91 -6.39
C VAL A 32 11.32 -0.71 -7.32
N GLU A 33 11.53 -0.93 -8.62
CA GLU A 33 11.65 0.15 -9.61
C GLU A 33 12.65 1.25 -9.23
N ALA A 34 13.80 0.86 -8.67
CA ALA A 34 14.83 1.74 -8.11
C ALA A 34 14.41 2.58 -6.88
N LEU A 35 13.18 2.42 -6.39
CA LEU A 35 12.70 3.02 -5.14
C LEU A 35 13.00 2.11 -3.97
N HIS A 36 13.47 2.73 -2.89
CA HIS A 36 13.85 2.05 -1.67
C HIS A 36 12.71 2.14 -0.66
N TYR A 37 12.16 0.98 -0.27
CA TYR A 37 11.13 0.86 0.75
C TYR A 37 11.69 0.18 1.99
N ARG A 38 11.24 0.62 3.17
CA ARG A 38 11.72 0.17 4.48
C ARG A 38 10.57 -0.24 5.39
N VAL A 39 10.89 -1.05 6.39
CA VAL A 39 9.93 -1.45 7.42
C VAL A 39 9.90 -0.45 8.58
N ALA A 40 8.69 -0.09 9.05
CA ALA A 40 8.46 0.81 10.17
C ALA A 40 8.97 0.25 11.51
N THR A 41 8.96 -1.08 11.64
CA THR A 41 9.28 -1.80 12.89
C THR A 41 10.77 -1.77 13.27
N GLN A 42 11.64 -1.20 12.44
CA GLN A 42 13.07 -1.07 12.74
C GLN A 42 13.47 0.30 13.27
N THR A 43 14.20 0.30 14.39
CA THR A 43 14.67 1.47 15.15
C THR A 43 15.55 2.45 14.38
N ARG A 44 16.01 2.11 13.16
CA ARG A 44 16.93 2.92 12.35
C ARG A 44 16.31 3.52 11.09
N GLY A 45 14.99 3.40 10.89
CA GLY A 45 14.27 3.92 9.72
C GLY A 45 13.12 4.82 10.12
N LYS A 46 13.35 6.13 10.24
CA LYS A 46 12.27 7.13 10.32
C LYS A 46 11.74 7.55 8.93
N SER A 47 12.34 7.03 7.87
CA SER A 47 12.09 7.45 6.50
C SER A 47 11.92 6.26 5.56
N ALA A 48 11.08 6.47 4.53
CA ALA A 48 10.79 5.54 3.43
C ALA A 48 10.02 4.26 3.80
N HIS A 49 9.21 4.30 4.85
CA HIS A 49 8.31 3.21 5.24
C HIS A 49 6.84 3.47 4.88
N TYR A 50 6.56 4.54 4.14
CA TYR A 50 5.26 4.82 3.56
C TYR A 50 5.31 4.70 2.04
N ALA A 51 4.24 4.20 1.46
CA ALA A 51 4.09 4.05 0.02
C ALA A 51 2.63 4.16 -0.39
N TYR A 52 2.37 4.25 -1.70
CA TYR A 52 1.03 4.01 -2.22
C TYR A 52 0.86 2.55 -2.65
N PHE A 53 -0.36 2.06 -2.55
CA PHE A 53 -0.79 0.73 -2.99
C PHE A 53 -2.09 0.88 -3.81
N ASN A 54 -2.28 0.00 -4.81
CA ASN A 54 -3.55 -0.19 -5.54
C ASN A 54 -4.34 1.10 -5.88
N GLY A 55 -3.79 1.95 -6.75
CA GLY A 55 -4.51 3.15 -7.20
C GLY A 55 -4.48 4.34 -6.23
N ARG A 56 -3.41 4.46 -5.43
CA ARG A 56 -3.11 5.56 -4.47
C ARG A 56 -3.76 5.42 -3.09
N VAL A 57 -3.88 4.22 -2.54
CA VAL A 57 -4.12 4.06 -1.09
C VAL A 57 -2.80 4.22 -0.35
N ALA A 58 -2.69 5.17 0.58
CA ALA A 58 -1.47 5.35 1.37
C ALA A 58 -1.36 4.22 2.41
N VAL A 59 -0.17 3.64 2.53
CA VAL A 59 0.07 2.51 3.45
C VAL A 59 1.37 2.71 4.24
N GLU A 60 1.40 2.18 5.47
CA GLU A 60 2.60 2.03 6.28
C GLU A 60 3.12 0.59 6.19
N ILE A 61 4.35 0.41 5.71
CA ILE A 61 4.99 -0.90 5.57
C ILE A 61 5.54 -1.34 6.94
N GLN A 62 4.94 -2.38 7.51
CA GLN A 62 5.33 -2.90 8.81
C GLN A 62 6.41 -3.97 8.72
N TRP A 63 6.29 -4.86 7.73
CA TRP A 63 7.21 -5.97 7.48
C TRP A 63 7.35 -6.24 5.98
N ILE A 64 8.50 -6.76 5.58
CA ILE A 64 8.76 -7.27 4.23
C ILE A 64 9.25 -8.70 4.37
N PHE A 65 8.67 -9.61 3.59
CA PHE A 65 9.03 -11.01 3.55
C PHE A 65 9.36 -11.45 2.13
N LYS A 66 10.43 -12.23 1.99
CA LYS A 66 10.65 -13.07 0.82
C LYS A 66 10.26 -14.49 1.18
N ILE A 67 9.45 -15.09 0.31
CA ILE A 67 8.83 -16.39 0.49
C ILE A 67 9.32 -17.25 -0.67
N ASP A 68 10.13 -18.25 -0.35
CA ASP A 68 10.64 -19.24 -1.32
C ASP A 68 9.89 -20.56 -1.06
N ILE A 69 9.25 -21.13 -2.09
CA ILE A 69 8.43 -22.33 -2.02
C ILE A 69 8.95 -23.34 -3.02
N GLU A 70 9.26 -24.55 -2.56
CA GLU A 70 9.70 -25.63 -3.43
C GLU A 70 8.52 -26.58 -3.72
N TYR A 71 8.20 -26.75 -5.00
CA TYR A 71 7.24 -27.76 -5.46
C TYR A 71 8.01 -28.93 -6.09
N GLU A 72 7.66 -30.16 -5.70
CA GLU A 72 8.27 -31.38 -6.27
C GLU A 72 8.15 -31.43 -7.80
N ASP A 73 7.06 -30.89 -8.36
CA ASP A 73 6.75 -30.99 -9.80
C ASP A 73 6.93 -29.68 -10.60
N GLN A 74 7.02 -28.52 -9.94
CA GLN A 74 7.01 -27.19 -10.60
C GLN A 74 8.27 -26.34 -10.36
N GLY A 75 9.19 -26.79 -9.50
CA GLY A 75 10.40 -26.04 -9.15
C GLY A 75 10.19 -25.05 -8.00
N GLU A 76 11.12 -24.10 -7.85
CA GLU A 76 11.12 -23.09 -6.79
C GLU A 76 10.36 -21.83 -7.24
N ILE A 77 9.33 -21.44 -6.50
CA ILE A 77 8.60 -20.17 -6.67
C ILE A 77 9.05 -19.22 -5.57
N SER A 78 9.47 -18.01 -5.95
CA SER A 78 9.90 -16.98 -5.02
C SER A 78 9.02 -15.74 -5.15
N LYS A 79 8.34 -15.35 -4.07
CA LYS A 79 7.53 -14.12 -3.99
C LYS A 79 8.05 -13.20 -2.91
N THR A 80 7.97 -11.88 -3.14
CA THR A 80 8.24 -10.87 -2.11
C THR A 80 6.95 -10.13 -1.77
N VAL A 81 6.60 -10.13 -0.49
CA VAL A 81 5.37 -9.51 0.03
C VAL A 81 5.69 -8.49 1.11
N ALA A 82 4.83 -7.50 1.24
CA ALA A 82 4.82 -6.57 2.37
C ALA A 82 3.58 -6.82 3.23
N VAL A 83 3.74 -6.67 4.52
CA VAL A 83 2.62 -6.53 5.46
C VAL A 83 2.49 -5.06 5.76
N VAL A 84 1.32 -4.51 5.48
CA VAL A 84 1.07 -3.07 5.50
C VAL A 84 -0.13 -2.73 6.36
N HIS A 85 -0.15 -1.49 6.84
CA HIS A 85 -1.32 -0.86 7.43
C HIS A 85 -1.82 0.23 6.49
N PRO A 86 -3.03 0.11 5.91
CA PRO A 86 -3.59 1.16 5.09
C PRO A 86 -3.99 2.35 5.97
N PHE A 87 -3.89 3.55 5.41
CA PHE A 87 -4.36 4.76 6.07
C PHE A 87 -5.88 4.83 5.97
N VAL A 88 -6.52 5.38 7.01
CA VAL A 88 -7.98 5.44 7.07
C VAL A 88 -8.48 6.81 6.64
N THR A 89 -9.54 6.79 5.83
CA THR A 89 -10.37 7.93 5.49
C THR A 89 -11.84 7.49 5.51
N ASP A 90 -12.75 8.44 5.72
CA ASP A 90 -14.20 8.18 5.72
C ASP A 90 -14.98 9.41 5.24
N ASP A 91 -16.29 9.23 5.05
CA ASP A 91 -17.21 10.29 4.59
C ASP A 91 -17.43 11.42 5.61
N ASN A 92 -16.96 11.27 6.85
CA ASN A 92 -17.04 12.32 7.89
C ASN A 92 -15.83 13.27 7.83
N MET A 93 -14.82 12.96 7.01
CA MET A 93 -13.67 13.83 6.82
C MET A 93 -14.13 15.16 6.21
N PRO A 94 -13.68 16.32 6.75
CA PRO A 94 -14.07 17.61 6.20
C PRO A 94 -13.53 17.78 4.79
N ALA A 95 -14.25 18.55 3.98
CA ALA A 95 -13.72 18.98 2.68
C ALA A 95 -12.49 19.89 2.88
N PHE A 96 -11.44 19.64 2.11
CA PHE A 96 -10.24 20.46 2.08
C PHE A 96 -10.20 21.36 0.84
N PRO A 97 -9.53 22.52 0.90
CA PRO A 97 -9.50 23.48 -0.21
C PRO A 97 -8.96 22.92 -1.53
N TRP A 98 -8.17 21.85 -1.47
CA TRP A 98 -7.54 21.21 -2.62
C TRP A 98 -8.28 19.98 -3.14
N ASP A 99 -9.43 19.60 -2.58
CA ASP A 99 -10.17 18.39 -3.00
C ASP A 99 -10.51 18.42 -4.49
N LEU A 100 -10.80 19.61 -5.03
CA LEU A 100 -11.09 19.81 -6.46
C LEU A 100 -9.89 19.54 -7.38
N GLN A 101 -8.67 19.56 -6.86
CA GLN A 101 -7.42 19.35 -7.60
C GLN A 101 -6.59 18.20 -7.01
N ALA A 102 -7.18 17.41 -6.10
CA ALA A 102 -6.47 16.38 -5.34
C ALA A 102 -5.83 15.33 -6.27
N ILE A 103 -6.53 14.97 -7.35
CA ILE A 103 -6.07 14.00 -8.35
C ILE A 103 -4.85 14.55 -9.10
N ASP A 104 -4.97 15.77 -9.64
CA ASP A 104 -3.92 16.45 -10.41
C ASP A 104 -2.66 16.69 -9.58
N LEU A 105 -2.84 17.06 -8.31
CA LEU A 105 -1.76 17.35 -7.38
C LEU A 105 -1.19 16.09 -6.72
N GLY A 106 -1.80 14.92 -6.92
CA GLY A 106 -1.43 13.68 -6.25
C GLY A 106 -1.52 13.77 -4.72
N MET A 107 -2.49 14.54 -4.23
CA MET A 107 -2.68 14.82 -2.81
C MET A 107 -3.92 14.12 -2.26
N GLN A 108 -3.79 13.54 -1.07
CA GLN A 108 -4.90 12.91 -0.35
C GLN A 108 -4.77 13.18 1.14
N VAL A 109 -5.87 13.04 1.87
CA VAL A 109 -5.93 13.31 3.31
C VAL A 109 -6.42 12.08 4.07
N TRP A 110 -5.80 11.88 5.23
CA TRP A 110 -5.99 10.71 6.09
C TRP A 110 -6.04 11.13 7.55
N TYR A 111 -6.70 10.33 8.39
CA TYR A 111 -6.61 10.50 9.83
C TYR A 111 -5.22 10.13 10.34
N ARG A 112 -4.61 10.99 11.16
CA ARG A 112 -3.23 10.78 11.63
C ARG A 112 -3.06 9.56 12.53
N ASP A 113 -3.99 9.36 13.46
CA ASP A 113 -3.88 8.32 14.48
C ASP A 113 -4.73 7.07 14.15
N ALA A 114 -5.19 6.95 12.90
CA ALA A 114 -6.01 5.82 12.47
C ALA A 114 -5.36 5.10 11.28
N LEU A 115 -4.90 3.88 11.56
CA LEU A 115 -4.48 2.91 10.57
C LEU A 115 -5.52 1.78 10.53
N GLY A 116 -5.82 1.30 9.33
CA GLY A 116 -6.74 0.20 9.10
C GLY A 116 -6.14 -1.15 9.50
N ASP A 117 -6.88 -2.22 9.30
CA ASP A 117 -6.40 -3.57 9.60
C ASP A 117 -5.17 -3.95 8.75
N MET A 118 -4.29 -4.79 9.30
CA MET A 118 -3.12 -5.25 8.57
C MET A 118 -3.53 -6.10 7.36
N GLU A 119 -2.92 -5.82 6.22
CA GLU A 119 -3.08 -6.60 4.99
C GLU A 119 -1.73 -7.03 4.43
N VAL A 120 -1.72 -8.13 3.67
CA VAL A 120 -0.55 -8.62 2.95
C VAL A 120 -0.71 -8.24 1.48
N VAL A 121 0.30 -7.58 0.94
CA VAL A 121 0.32 -7.13 -0.45
C VAL A 121 1.60 -7.61 -1.13
N GLU A 122 1.51 -7.89 -2.42
CA GLU A 122 2.71 -8.13 -3.22
C GLU A 122 3.53 -6.85 -3.33
N ILE A 123 4.85 -6.97 -3.17
CA ILE A 123 5.70 -5.78 -3.18
C ILE A 123 5.71 -5.08 -4.54
N GLU A 124 5.42 -5.81 -5.62
CA GLU A 124 5.35 -5.29 -6.99
C GLU A 124 4.15 -4.35 -7.19
N LEU A 125 3.12 -4.45 -6.34
CA LEU A 125 1.94 -3.57 -6.35
C LEU A 125 2.14 -2.30 -5.51
N VAL A 126 3.28 -2.17 -4.83
CA VAL A 126 3.63 -0.98 -4.06
C VAL A 126 4.25 0.05 -4.99
N LEU A 127 3.56 1.17 -5.17
CA LEU A 127 3.87 2.19 -6.14
C LEU A 127 4.24 3.50 -5.45
N GLY A 128 5.33 4.12 -5.89
CA GLY A 128 5.70 5.48 -5.50
C GLY A 128 6.07 5.68 -4.03
N GLN A 129 6.89 6.70 -3.79
CA GLN A 129 7.10 7.24 -2.46
C GLN A 129 6.10 8.36 -2.20
N LEU A 130 5.72 8.54 -0.95
CA LEU A 130 4.88 9.65 -0.54
C LEU A 130 5.61 10.55 0.46
N ILE A 131 5.28 11.84 0.39
CA ILE A 131 5.62 12.82 1.41
C ILE A 131 4.43 12.93 2.34
N LEU A 132 4.70 12.84 3.64
CA LEU A 132 3.69 12.94 4.68
C LEU A 132 3.76 14.31 5.36
N ILE A 133 2.69 15.09 5.28
CA ILE A 133 2.60 16.43 5.85
C ILE A 133 1.54 16.41 6.97
N PRO A 134 1.93 16.59 8.24
CA PRO A 134 0.96 16.68 9.33
C PRO A 134 0.26 18.05 9.31
N ILE A 135 -1.06 18.05 9.43
CA ILE A 135 -1.89 19.26 9.54
C ILE A 135 -2.87 19.13 10.71
N THR A 136 -3.39 20.27 11.18
CA THR A 136 -4.46 20.31 12.18
C THR A 136 -5.59 21.17 11.66
N VAL A 137 -6.80 20.61 11.60
CA VAL A 137 -8.01 21.33 11.19
C VAL A 137 -9.06 21.18 12.28
N SER A 138 -9.55 22.31 12.79
CA SER A 138 -10.57 22.33 13.85
C SER A 138 -10.23 21.48 15.09
N GLY A 139 -8.94 21.36 15.41
CA GLY A 139 -8.44 20.58 16.55
C GLY A 139 -8.25 19.08 16.28
N VAL A 140 -8.51 18.60 15.06
CA VAL A 140 -8.26 17.22 14.63
C VAL A 140 -6.98 17.16 13.80
N GLU A 141 -6.15 16.16 14.05
CA GLU A 141 -4.89 15.96 13.32
C GLU A 141 -5.08 15.05 12.10
N TYR A 142 -4.57 15.51 10.95
CA TYR A 142 -4.62 14.77 9.70
C TYR A 142 -3.21 14.64 9.11
N TRP A 143 -3.09 13.68 8.22
CA TRP A 143 -1.95 13.53 7.33
C TRP A 143 -2.38 13.84 5.91
N VAL A 144 -1.65 14.75 5.28
CA VAL A 144 -1.72 14.97 3.83
C VAL A 144 -0.59 14.17 3.20
N THR A 145 -0.93 13.25 2.30
CA THR A 145 0.06 12.55 1.49
C THR A 145 0.18 13.24 0.14
N VAL A 146 1.41 13.43 -0.33
CA VAL A 146 1.72 13.95 -1.66
C VAL A 146 2.57 12.92 -2.38
N ALA A 147 2.17 12.53 -3.59
CA ALA A 147 2.99 11.68 -4.44
C ALA A 147 4.35 12.33 -4.71
N HIS A 148 5.44 11.64 -4.35
CA HIS A 148 6.79 12.16 -4.55
C HIS A 148 7.28 11.97 -5.99
N ASN A 149 6.79 10.92 -6.66
CA ASN A 149 7.10 10.62 -8.05
C ASN A 149 5.81 10.75 -8.88
N HIS A 150 5.86 11.59 -9.91
CA HIS A 150 4.78 11.71 -10.89
C HIS A 150 4.89 10.69 -12.04
N ASP A 151 5.86 9.76 -11.96
CA ASP A 151 6.14 8.81 -13.04
C ASP A 151 5.17 7.61 -13.08
N GLY A 152 4.25 7.51 -12.11
CA GLY A 152 3.19 6.50 -12.08
C GLY A 152 1.91 7.06 -12.69
N THR A 153 1.71 6.74 -13.98
CA THR A 153 0.50 6.86 -14.82
C THR A 153 -0.64 7.66 -14.19
N GLU A 154 -0.89 8.86 -14.71
CA GLU A 154 -2.19 9.52 -14.66
C GLU A 154 -3.23 8.46 -15.04
N VAL A 155 -3.96 7.94 -14.05
CA VAL A 155 -5.10 7.08 -14.32
C VAL A 155 -6.14 8.05 -14.86
N ASP A 156 -6.19 8.18 -16.19
CA ASP A 156 -7.34 8.75 -16.88
C ASP A 156 -8.53 7.92 -16.40
N MET A 157 -9.27 8.47 -15.43
CA MET A 157 -10.61 7.98 -15.17
C MET A 157 -11.37 8.26 -16.46
N ASP A 158 -11.56 7.23 -17.28
CA ASP A 158 -12.55 7.23 -18.35
C ASP A 158 -13.90 7.51 -17.68
N VAL A 159 -14.26 8.80 -17.61
CA VAL A 159 -15.60 9.23 -17.27
C VAL A 159 -16.44 8.83 -18.47
N ASN A 160 -17.00 7.62 -18.40
CA ASN A 160 -18.01 7.17 -19.34
C ASN A 160 -19.28 8.00 -19.11
N LEU A 161 -19.28 9.22 -19.67
CA LEU A 161 -20.47 10.04 -19.83
C LEU A 161 -21.30 9.36 -20.92
N GLU A 162 -22.15 8.41 -20.52
CA GLU A 162 -23.30 8.05 -21.35
C GLU A 162 -24.14 9.31 -21.50
N LEU A 163 -23.98 9.97 -22.64
CA LEU A 163 -24.89 11.00 -23.10
C LEU A 163 -26.18 10.28 -23.48
N ASP A 164 -27.21 10.43 -22.65
CA ASP A 164 -28.58 10.10 -23.01
C ASP A 164 -28.93 10.85 -24.31
N ASP A 165 -29.01 10.13 -25.42
CA ASP A 165 -29.57 10.61 -26.67
C ASP A 165 -31.05 10.93 -26.45
N VAL A 166 -31.36 12.22 -26.37
CA VAL A 166 -32.73 12.74 -26.46
C VAL A 166 -33.01 13.04 -27.94
N GLU A 167 -33.82 12.19 -28.57
CA GLU A 167 -34.60 12.55 -29.77
C GLU A 167 -36.09 12.36 -29.52
#